data_AF-B6Q500-F1
#
_entry.id   AF-B6Q500-F1
#
_cell.length_a   1.000
_cell.length_b   1.000
_cell.length_c   1.000
_cell.angle_alpha   90.00
_cell.angle_beta   90.00
_cell.angle_gamma   90.00
#
_symmetry.space_group_name_H-M   'P 1'
#
loop_
_entity.id
_entity.type
_entity.pdbx_description
1 polymer ?
#
loop_
_entity_poly.entity_id
_entity_poly.type
_entity_poly.pdbx_seq_one_letter_code
_entity_poly.pdbx_strand_id
1 'polypeptide(L)'
;MNHKYSLLGWASSRQGPFQLRIGRLAYFATVTVVALFVFSLAYVYVEEPPFWKPGPPHQSLDDMDTGSAHIMVSPGSHTEPEASPLPTLSSLPRPALGSSHDTTSSEDDLASAVSSLHKPEGLRVVGIIFYGRRDRSSILECYLRQNLVSSGGWLDEVIFAANTDNQEDLAWLDRVAGASGGDYKVVRMEEKGYGNVYEASFKERNTIYVKIDDDVVFIDPQAIPKAVTTLINNPNALMISANVVNSPALGWWHYHSDVARPYKPELEPNKTALATRGNGAWRASQLPTWSGDHDLDFTRFENFTDYFNVDKPEDIPKHRWLPTRNETDMYTSSIAATNAEGGPHLTQWEIGAQNHYAFFEHLENNELGKYFLSKDYGKGTIWHMRGYRLSINFIAMHGSDVLDYMDIITGHPQGDDEHQLTVEMPRLLRRPVLVESQSIVSHFSYGPQRWLHKTDILDRYFNYANDNVCPEQSLIDPLNPDKTWKLPSNPTKSSHSSPSSTKASLS
;
A
#
# COMPACT_ATOMS: atom_id res chain seq x y z
N MET A 1 49.82 -64.97 -0.62
CA MET A 1 49.14 -63.69 -0.92
C MET A 1 48.08 -63.51 0.18
N ASN A 2 48.40 -63.13 1.43
CA ASN A 2 48.97 -61.86 1.97
C ASN A 2 48.26 -60.64 1.37
N HIS A 3 47.68 -59.65 2.07
CA HIS A 3 47.44 -59.26 3.48
C HIS A 3 46.30 -58.20 3.38
N LYS A 4 45.18 -58.21 4.12
CA LYS A 4 44.92 -57.69 5.49
C LYS A 4 45.63 -56.38 5.89
N TYR A 5 44.81 -55.37 6.19
CA TYR A 5 45.01 -54.17 7.02
C TYR A 5 46.12 -53.17 6.62
N SER A 6 45.78 -51.88 6.55
CA SER A 6 46.23 -50.89 7.53
C SER A 6 45.98 -49.45 7.03
N LEU A 7 45.28 -48.67 7.84
CA LEU A 7 45.46 -47.23 7.94
C LEU A 7 46.96 -46.93 8.15
N LEU A 8 47.52 -45.97 7.44
CA LEU A 8 48.79 -45.37 7.82
C LEU A 8 48.89 -43.92 7.33
N GLY A 9 48.81 -43.02 8.30
CA GLY A 9 49.88 -42.06 8.54
C GLY A 9 50.03 -40.94 7.52
N TRP A 10 49.32 -39.84 7.74
CA TRP A 10 49.95 -38.56 7.51
C TRP A 10 50.70 -38.15 8.77
N ALA A 11 52.01 -38.12 8.62
CA ALA A 11 52.98 -37.81 9.64
C ALA A 11 52.72 -36.41 10.21
N SER A 12 52.72 -36.32 11.54
CA SER A 12 52.77 -35.05 12.25
C SER A 12 54.11 -34.37 11.97
N SER A 13 54.13 -33.33 11.15
CA SER A 13 55.20 -32.34 11.20
C SER A 13 54.98 -31.46 12.42
N ARG A 14 55.85 -31.63 13.43
CA ARG A 14 55.96 -30.73 14.59
C ARG A 14 56.23 -29.29 14.13
N GLN A 15 55.25 -28.41 14.32
CA GLN A 15 55.44 -27.00 14.67
C GLN A 15 54.37 -26.72 15.73
N GLY A 16 54.68 -26.78 17.03
CA GLY A 16 55.23 -25.65 17.78
C GLY A 16 54.10 -24.65 18.10
N PRO A 17 53.65 -24.48 19.36
CA PRO A 17 52.57 -23.55 19.67
C PRO A 17 53.07 -22.12 19.40
N PHE A 18 52.43 -21.45 18.44
CA PHE A 18 52.59 -20.01 18.22
C PHE A 18 52.01 -19.28 19.45
N GLN A 19 52.80 -19.18 20.52
CA GLN A 19 52.58 -18.15 21.52
C GLN A 19 52.94 -16.82 20.87
N LEU A 20 51.92 -16.07 20.45
CA LEU A 20 52.05 -14.64 20.22
C LEU A 20 52.47 -14.01 21.56
N ARG A 21 53.77 -13.86 21.79
CA ARG A 21 54.31 -12.90 22.75
C ARG A 21 54.04 -11.52 22.18
N ILE A 22 52.80 -11.06 22.34
CA ILE A 22 52.46 -9.66 22.21
C ILE A 22 53.28 -8.98 23.29
N GLY A 23 54.30 -8.22 22.89
CA GLY A 23 55.12 -7.46 23.83
C GLY A 23 54.20 -6.62 24.72
N ARG A 24 54.50 -6.51 26.02
CA ARG A 24 53.66 -5.79 26.99
C ARG A 24 53.19 -4.43 26.43
N LEU A 25 54.05 -3.75 25.67
CA LEU A 25 53.73 -2.48 24.99
C LEU A 25 52.58 -2.59 23.96
N ALA A 26 52.56 -3.63 23.13
CA ALA A 26 51.52 -3.85 22.13
C ALA A 26 50.19 -4.30 22.77
N TYR A 27 50.25 -5.04 23.88
CA TYR A 27 49.06 -5.37 24.67
C TYR A 27 48.46 -4.11 25.31
N PHE A 28 49.29 -3.27 25.94
CA PHE A 28 48.83 -2.01 26.50
C PHE A 28 48.30 -1.04 25.44
N ALA A 29 48.93 -0.97 24.25
CA ALA A 29 48.43 -0.15 23.15
C ALA A 29 47.05 -0.64 22.66
N THR A 30 46.88 -1.95 22.49
CA THR A 30 45.60 -2.51 22.03
C THR A 30 44.49 -2.31 23.06
N VAL A 31 44.78 -2.56 24.36
CA VAL A 31 43.82 -2.32 25.44
C VAL A 31 43.46 -0.83 25.55
N THR A 32 44.42 0.07 25.35
CA THR A 32 44.18 1.53 25.40
C THR A 32 43.31 1.99 24.23
N VAL A 33 43.56 1.50 23.01
CA VAL A 33 42.73 1.84 21.84
C VAL A 33 41.31 1.32 21.99
N VAL A 34 41.14 0.08 22.46
CA VAL A 34 39.80 -0.48 22.71
C VAL A 34 39.10 0.26 23.85
N ALA A 35 39.80 0.59 24.93
CA ALA A 35 39.23 1.36 26.03
C ALA A 35 38.82 2.77 25.60
N LEU A 36 39.64 3.47 24.80
CA LEU A 36 39.31 4.79 24.25
C LEU A 36 38.12 4.71 23.27
N PHE A 37 38.02 3.65 22.48
CA PHE A 37 36.88 3.44 21.58
C PHE A 37 35.58 3.19 22.35
N VAL A 38 35.63 2.37 23.42
CA VAL A 38 34.47 2.12 24.30
C VAL A 38 34.10 3.36 25.11
N PHE A 39 35.08 4.13 25.61
CA PHE A 39 34.81 5.41 26.30
C PHE A 39 34.26 6.48 25.35
N SER A 40 34.70 6.52 24.09
CA SER A 40 34.16 7.45 23.10
C SER A 40 32.72 7.10 22.72
N LEU A 41 32.41 5.81 22.56
CA LEU A 41 31.03 5.34 22.38
C LEU A 41 30.16 5.66 23.60
N ALA A 42 30.66 5.44 24.82
CA ALA A 42 29.94 5.80 26.04
C ALA A 42 29.74 7.32 26.17
N TYR A 43 30.71 8.15 25.77
CA TYR A 43 30.61 9.61 25.80
C TYR A 43 29.57 10.13 24.81
N VAL A 44 29.52 9.56 23.59
CA VAL A 44 28.50 9.88 22.57
C VAL A 44 27.09 9.47 23.01
N TYR A 45 26.95 8.47 23.88
CA TYR A 45 25.66 8.07 24.45
C TYR A 45 25.30 8.78 25.78
N VAL A 46 26.20 9.58 26.35
CA VAL A 46 25.99 10.28 27.64
C VAL A 46 25.88 11.80 27.47
N GLU A 47 26.27 12.38 26.33
CA GLU A 47 25.93 13.76 26.01
C GLU A 47 24.48 13.86 25.47
N GLU A 48 23.57 14.28 26.34
CA GLU A 48 22.28 14.83 25.92
C GLU A 48 22.51 16.07 25.01
N PRO A 49 21.79 16.23 23.89
CA PRO A 49 21.85 17.45 23.10
C PRO A 49 21.41 18.66 23.96
N PRO A 50 22.01 19.85 23.81
CA PRO A 50 21.89 20.94 24.75
C PRO A 50 20.61 21.76 24.57
N PHE A 51 19.44 21.13 24.56
CA PHE A 51 18.12 21.74 24.71
C PHE A 51 17.25 20.60 25.24
N TRP A 52 17.00 20.47 26.55
CA TRP A 52 15.92 21.12 27.29
C TRP A 52 15.98 20.64 28.75
N LYS A 53 15.63 21.50 29.73
CA LYS A 53 15.50 21.10 31.14
C LYS A 53 14.11 20.49 31.39
N PRO A 54 13.98 19.34 32.07
CA PRO A 54 12.67 18.83 32.49
C PRO A 54 12.08 19.69 33.61
N GLY A 55 10.79 20.02 33.48
CA GLY A 55 10.00 20.65 34.53
C GLY A 55 9.76 19.70 35.72
N PRO A 56 9.28 20.21 36.87
CA PRO A 56 9.15 19.40 38.08
C PRO A 56 8.08 18.31 37.93
N PRO A 57 8.25 17.14 38.58
CA PRO A 57 7.32 16.03 38.47
C PRO A 57 6.00 16.33 39.19
N HIS A 58 4.87 16.09 38.51
CA HIS A 58 3.55 16.13 39.13
C HIS A 58 3.18 14.77 39.75
N GLN A 59 2.44 14.88 40.85
CA GLN A 59 2.08 13.84 41.82
C GLN A 59 1.17 12.74 41.25
N SER A 60 1.34 11.54 41.80
CA SER A 60 0.47 10.38 41.68
C SER A 60 -0.95 10.68 42.12
N LEU A 61 -1.93 10.35 41.27
CA LEU A 61 -3.35 10.24 41.62
C LEU A 61 -3.68 8.76 41.80
N ASP A 62 -3.47 8.27 43.02
CA ASP A 62 -4.28 7.19 43.59
C ASP A 62 -5.63 7.79 44.05
N ASP A 63 -6.64 6.92 44.11
CA ASP A 63 -8.02 7.12 44.58
C ASP A 63 -9.02 7.78 43.61
N MET A 64 -9.81 6.95 42.92
CA MET A 64 -11.27 7.10 42.96
C MET A 64 -12.02 5.84 42.49
N ASP A 65 -12.46 5.09 43.51
CA ASP A 65 -13.77 4.49 43.74
C ASP A 65 -14.48 3.67 42.64
N THR A 66 -14.63 2.38 42.95
CA THR A 66 -15.43 1.37 42.28
C THR A 66 -16.93 1.56 42.54
N GLY A 67 -17.69 1.98 41.54
CA GLY A 67 -19.16 2.06 41.57
C GLY A 67 -19.83 1.06 40.64
N SER A 68 -20.03 -0.17 41.11
CA SER A 68 -20.83 -1.20 40.45
C SER A 68 -22.31 -0.79 40.31
N ALA A 69 -22.85 -0.81 39.10
CA ALA A 69 -24.29 -0.83 38.85
C ALA A 69 -24.64 -1.97 37.89
N HIS A 70 -25.09 -3.08 38.47
CA HIS A 70 -25.71 -4.20 37.76
C HIS A 70 -27.09 -3.77 37.24
N ILE A 71 -27.32 -3.93 35.93
CA ILE A 71 -28.68 -3.92 35.35
C ILE A 71 -28.99 -5.33 34.84
N MET A 72 -29.92 -6.00 35.52
CA MET A 72 -30.57 -7.22 35.07
C MET A 72 -31.53 -6.90 33.92
N VAL A 73 -31.51 -7.70 32.85
CA VAL A 73 -32.61 -7.79 31.89
C VAL A 73 -33.00 -9.25 31.74
N SER A 74 -34.26 -9.56 32.05
CA SER A 74 -34.92 -10.83 31.72
C SER A 74 -35.74 -10.68 30.43
N PRO A 75 -35.94 -11.78 29.67
CA PRO A 75 -36.47 -11.74 28.30
C PRO A 75 -38.00 -11.90 28.23
N GLY A 76 -38.63 -11.23 27.26
CA GLY A 76 -40.07 -11.37 27.03
C GLY A 76 -40.60 -10.64 25.79
N SER A 77 -40.67 -11.37 24.67
CA SER A 77 -41.85 -11.56 23.82
C SER A 77 -42.43 -10.43 22.93
N HIS A 78 -42.45 -10.76 21.63
CA HIS A 78 -43.52 -10.60 20.61
C HIS A 78 -43.59 -9.41 19.64
N THR A 79 -43.71 -9.84 18.37
CA THR A 79 -44.53 -9.34 17.24
C THR A 79 -43.97 -8.27 16.28
N GLU A 80 -43.54 -8.77 15.11
CA GLU A 80 -43.45 -8.04 13.83
C GLU A 80 -44.85 -7.76 13.25
N PRO A 81 -45.00 -6.68 12.45
CA PRO A 81 -46.03 -6.59 11.43
C PRO A 81 -45.45 -6.66 10.01
N GLU A 82 -46.10 -7.50 9.22
CA GLU A 82 -45.97 -7.78 7.79
C GLU A 82 -46.33 -6.55 6.92
N ALA A 83 -45.53 -6.27 5.89
CA ALA A 83 -45.83 -5.23 4.88
C ALA A 83 -45.74 -5.81 3.45
N SER A 84 -46.79 -5.55 2.66
CA SER A 84 -47.01 -6.04 1.29
C SER A 84 -46.12 -5.36 0.22
N PRO A 85 -45.87 -6.00 -0.94
CA PRO A 85 -44.88 -5.51 -1.92
C PRO A 85 -45.45 -4.50 -2.94
N LEU A 86 -44.62 -3.52 -3.31
CA LEU A 86 -44.83 -2.56 -4.43
C LEU A 86 -43.99 -2.99 -5.67
N PRO A 87 -44.36 -2.55 -6.88
CA PRO A 87 -44.11 -3.28 -8.13
C PRO A 87 -42.68 -3.17 -8.68
N THR A 88 -42.27 -4.25 -9.35
CA THR A 88 -40.98 -4.44 -10.00
C THR A 88 -40.82 -3.58 -11.26
N LEU A 89 -39.75 -2.78 -11.31
CA LEU A 89 -39.25 -2.18 -12.54
C LEU A 89 -38.49 -3.23 -13.36
N SER A 90 -38.83 -3.30 -14.64
CA SER A 90 -38.28 -4.21 -15.65
C SER A 90 -36.80 -3.98 -15.92
N SER A 91 -35.97 -5.00 -15.71
CA SER A 91 -34.58 -5.06 -16.14
C SER A 91 -34.49 -5.39 -17.65
N LEU A 92 -33.61 -4.69 -18.35
CA LEU A 92 -33.23 -4.97 -19.75
C LEU A 92 -32.29 -6.19 -19.82
N PRO A 93 -32.25 -6.94 -20.94
CA PRO A 93 -31.65 -8.28 -20.98
C PRO A 93 -30.12 -8.26 -21.08
N ARG A 94 -29.45 -9.12 -20.28
CA ARG A 94 -28.04 -9.49 -20.48
C ARG A 94 -27.88 -10.45 -21.68
N PRO A 95 -26.78 -10.38 -22.45
CA PRO A 95 -26.52 -11.32 -23.55
C PRO A 95 -26.18 -12.73 -23.03
N ALA A 96 -26.54 -13.74 -23.82
CA ALA A 96 -26.39 -15.16 -23.51
C ALA A 96 -24.91 -15.59 -23.40
N LEU A 97 -24.56 -16.27 -22.31
CA LEU A 97 -23.30 -16.99 -22.13
C LEU A 97 -23.45 -18.38 -22.77
N GLY A 98 -22.57 -18.68 -23.73
CA GLY A 98 -22.48 -20.00 -24.36
C GLY A 98 -21.98 -21.06 -23.39
N SER A 99 -22.59 -22.24 -23.45
CA SER A 99 -22.33 -23.39 -22.59
C SER A 99 -21.02 -24.12 -22.92
N SER A 100 -20.21 -24.42 -21.91
CA SER A 100 -19.54 -25.73 -21.79
C SER A 100 -18.98 -25.97 -20.37
N HIS A 101 -19.69 -26.86 -19.66
CA HIS A 101 -19.29 -27.79 -18.59
C HIS A 101 -18.25 -27.44 -17.50
N ASP A 102 -18.81 -27.30 -16.29
CA ASP A 102 -18.49 -27.95 -15.01
C ASP A 102 -17.04 -27.92 -14.49
N THR A 103 -16.76 -26.95 -13.61
CA THR A 103 -16.20 -27.17 -12.24
C THR A 103 -15.99 -25.83 -11.52
N THR A 104 -17.05 -25.18 -11.01
CA THR A 104 -16.90 -23.96 -10.19
C THR A 104 -18.03 -23.84 -9.16
N SER A 105 -17.86 -24.44 -7.97
CA SER A 105 -18.76 -24.18 -6.82
C SER A 105 -18.12 -23.31 -5.75
N SER A 106 -16.99 -22.65 -6.03
CA SER A 106 -16.31 -21.75 -5.09
C SER A 106 -16.17 -20.32 -5.60
N GLU A 107 -16.05 -20.12 -6.92
CA GLU A 107 -15.97 -18.80 -7.52
C GLU A 107 -17.32 -18.09 -7.53
N ASP A 108 -18.42 -18.82 -7.75
CA ASP A 108 -19.79 -18.26 -7.71
C ASP A 108 -20.25 -17.90 -6.30
N ASP A 109 -19.83 -18.65 -5.27
CA ASP A 109 -20.12 -18.34 -3.86
C ASP A 109 -19.34 -17.10 -3.38
N LEU A 110 -18.11 -16.90 -3.88
CA LEU A 110 -17.33 -15.71 -3.59
C LEU A 110 -17.83 -14.50 -4.39
N ALA A 111 -18.17 -14.66 -5.67
CA ALA A 111 -18.80 -13.60 -6.47
C ALA A 111 -20.17 -13.17 -5.91
N SER A 112 -20.91 -14.10 -5.28
CA SER A 112 -22.14 -13.83 -4.54
C SER A 112 -21.88 -13.09 -3.21
N ALA A 113 -20.81 -13.44 -2.48
CA ALA A 113 -20.33 -12.68 -1.32
C ALA A 113 -19.75 -11.29 -1.70
N VAL A 114 -19.23 -11.15 -2.92
CA VAL A 114 -18.69 -9.90 -3.48
C VAL A 114 -19.80 -8.86 -3.72
N SER A 115 -21.06 -9.29 -3.81
CA SER A 115 -22.25 -8.44 -3.93
C SER A 115 -22.89 -8.02 -2.58
N SER A 116 -22.39 -8.48 -1.43
CA SER A 116 -23.19 -8.49 -0.18
C SER A 116 -22.67 -7.64 0.99
N LEU A 117 -21.49 -7.02 0.89
CA LEU A 117 -20.96 -6.14 1.96
C LEU A 117 -21.68 -4.77 1.97
N HIS A 118 -22.81 -4.72 2.65
CA HIS A 118 -23.52 -3.48 2.95
C HIS A 118 -22.91 -2.82 4.19
N LYS A 119 -22.75 -1.49 4.14
CA LYS A 119 -22.32 -0.72 5.30
C LYS A 119 -23.31 -0.94 6.45
N PRO A 120 -22.86 -1.36 7.65
CA PRO A 120 -23.74 -1.51 8.80
C PRO A 120 -24.44 -0.19 9.15
N GLU A 121 -25.73 -0.27 9.47
CA GLU A 121 -26.51 0.90 9.86
C GLU A 121 -25.94 1.55 11.13
N GLY A 122 -25.86 2.88 11.15
CA GLY A 122 -25.33 3.64 12.28
C GLY A 122 -23.80 3.59 12.44
N LEU A 123 -23.07 2.82 11.60
CA LEU A 123 -21.61 2.81 11.62
C LEU A 123 -21.06 4.08 10.97
N ARG A 124 -20.26 4.85 11.72
CA ARG A 124 -19.54 6.01 11.17
C ARG A 124 -18.13 5.62 10.74
N VAL A 125 -17.79 5.90 9.48
CA VAL A 125 -16.47 5.66 8.89
C VAL A 125 -15.96 6.93 8.23
N VAL A 126 -14.78 7.40 8.64
CA VAL A 126 -14.17 8.64 8.12
C VAL A 126 -12.81 8.34 7.52
N GLY A 127 -12.58 8.80 6.28
CA GLY A 127 -11.26 8.72 5.65
C GLY A 127 -10.39 9.91 6.06
N ILE A 128 -9.18 9.67 6.58
CA ILE A 128 -8.21 10.73 6.90
C ILE A 128 -7.06 10.64 5.91
N ILE A 129 -6.92 11.64 5.05
CA ILE A 129 -5.86 11.70 4.05
C ILE A 129 -4.71 12.52 4.61
N PHE A 130 -3.55 11.89 4.73
CA PHE A 130 -2.30 12.56 5.12
C PHE A 130 -1.77 13.27 3.88
N TYR A 131 -2.24 14.50 3.66
CA TYR A 131 -2.08 15.23 2.40
C TYR A 131 -0.78 16.04 2.35
N GLY A 132 0.04 15.80 1.31
CA GLY A 132 1.23 16.59 1.04
C GLY A 132 1.40 17.02 -0.42
N ARG A 133 0.86 16.27 -1.38
CA ARG A 133 1.18 16.35 -2.81
C ARG A 133 -0.08 16.21 -3.67
N ARG A 134 -0.37 17.22 -4.50
CA ARG A 134 -1.56 17.24 -5.36
C ARG A 134 -1.51 16.21 -6.49
N ASP A 135 -0.33 15.92 -7.03
CA ASP A 135 -0.18 15.09 -8.23
C ASP A 135 -0.64 13.65 -8.01
N ARG A 136 -0.33 13.10 -6.83
CA ARG A 136 -0.80 11.77 -6.39
C ARG A 136 -2.22 11.81 -5.85
N SER A 137 -2.55 12.82 -5.03
CA SER A 137 -3.89 13.00 -4.47
C SER A 137 -4.98 13.10 -5.53
N SER A 138 -4.64 13.63 -6.70
CA SER A 138 -5.56 13.69 -7.84
C SER A 138 -5.98 12.33 -8.40
N ILE A 139 -5.14 11.30 -8.23
CA ILE A 139 -5.48 9.90 -8.56
C ILE A 139 -6.35 9.34 -7.44
N LEU A 140 -5.91 9.54 -6.19
CA LEU A 140 -6.61 9.08 -4.98
C LEU A 140 -8.05 9.59 -4.90
N GLU A 141 -8.30 10.85 -5.29
CA GLU A 141 -9.63 11.48 -5.24
C GLU A 141 -10.70 10.65 -5.94
N CYS A 142 -10.40 10.05 -7.11
CA CYS A 142 -11.38 9.22 -7.82
C CYS A 142 -11.81 8.00 -6.98
N TYR A 143 -10.88 7.38 -6.26
CA TYR A 143 -11.17 6.26 -5.37
C TYR A 143 -11.90 6.71 -4.11
N LEU A 144 -11.55 7.86 -3.55
CA LEU A 144 -12.23 8.41 -2.38
C LEU A 144 -13.70 8.69 -2.70
N ARG A 145 -13.99 9.29 -3.86
CA ARG A 145 -15.37 9.54 -4.31
C ARG A 145 -16.17 8.26 -4.46
N GLN A 146 -15.63 7.25 -5.14
CA GLN A 146 -16.31 5.96 -5.25
C GLN A 146 -16.63 5.33 -3.89
N ASN A 147 -15.76 5.58 -2.91
CA ASN A 147 -15.93 5.04 -1.56
C ASN A 147 -16.79 5.91 -0.64
N LEU A 148 -17.31 7.06 -1.09
CA LEU A 148 -18.28 7.84 -0.30
C LEU A 148 -19.63 7.13 -0.23
N VAL A 149 -20.33 7.27 0.89
CA VAL A 149 -21.70 6.77 1.07
C VAL A 149 -22.65 7.33 0.00
N SER A 150 -22.45 8.60 -0.41
CA SER A 150 -23.20 9.25 -1.51
C SER A 150 -23.04 8.52 -2.85
N SER A 151 -21.99 7.71 -3.01
CA SER A 151 -21.69 6.89 -4.19
C SER A 151 -21.85 5.38 -3.95
N GLY A 152 -22.45 4.97 -2.83
CA GLY A 152 -22.63 3.56 -2.46
C GLY A 152 -21.44 2.91 -1.74
N GLY A 153 -20.40 3.69 -1.42
CA GLY A 153 -19.27 3.26 -0.61
C GLY A 153 -19.52 3.37 0.90
N TRP A 154 -18.45 3.31 1.69
CA TRP A 154 -18.52 3.23 3.16
C TRP A 154 -18.12 4.52 3.90
N LEU A 155 -17.41 5.44 3.24
CA LEU A 155 -16.93 6.69 3.85
C LEU A 155 -18.07 7.71 3.99
N ASP A 156 -18.40 8.10 5.21
CA ASP A 156 -19.36 9.19 5.46
C ASP A 156 -18.78 10.56 5.13
N GLU A 157 -17.46 10.69 5.28
CA GLU A 157 -16.72 11.93 5.15
C GLU A 157 -15.26 11.62 4.86
N VAL A 158 -14.59 12.54 4.16
CA VAL A 158 -13.14 12.53 4.01
C VAL A 158 -12.55 13.83 4.57
N ILE A 159 -11.53 13.69 5.41
CA ILE A 159 -10.75 14.81 5.94
C ILE A 159 -9.38 14.78 5.29
N PHE A 160 -9.03 15.83 4.55
CA PHE A 160 -7.67 16.07 4.09
C PHE A 160 -6.90 16.84 5.16
N ALA A 161 -5.98 16.17 5.83
CA ALA A 161 -5.07 16.78 6.78
C ALA A 161 -3.83 17.30 6.03
N ALA A 162 -3.84 18.59 5.72
CA ALA A 162 -2.84 19.22 4.88
C ALA A 162 -1.52 19.49 5.64
N ASN A 163 -0.58 18.57 5.44
CA ASN A 163 0.79 18.61 5.96
C ASN A 163 1.78 19.13 4.91
N THR A 164 1.43 20.22 4.22
CA THR A 164 2.26 20.89 3.20
C THR A 164 2.08 22.40 3.27
N ASP A 165 3.10 23.15 2.84
CA ASP A 165 3.06 24.61 2.68
C ASP A 165 3.05 25.05 1.21
N ASN A 166 3.04 24.08 0.29
CA ASN A 166 2.96 24.37 -1.13
C ASN A 166 1.61 25.02 -1.46
N GLN A 167 1.67 26.30 -1.82
CA GLN A 167 0.48 27.12 -2.07
C GLN A 167 -0.35 26.60 -3.24
N GLU A 168 0.27 26.02 -4.26
CA GLU A 168 -0.48 25.49 -5.40
C GLU A 168 -1.19 24.18 -5.04
N ASP A 169 -0.58 23.36 -4.19
CA ASP A 169 -1.19 22.12 -3.69
C ASP A 169 -2.35 22.45 -2.75
N LEU A 170 -2.20 23.44 -1.88
CA LEU A 170 -3.28 23.91 -1.00
C LEU A 170 -4.43 24.53 -1.81
N ALA A 171 -4.12 25.35 -2.81
CA ALA A 171 -5.14 25.96 -3.65
C ALA A 171 -5.91 24.92 -4.47
N TRP A 172 -5.26 23.85 -4.95
CA TRP A 172 -5.95 22.74 -5.59
C TRP A 172 -6.89 22.03 -4.60
N LEU A 173 -6.40 21.74 -3.39
CA LEU A 173 -7.18 21.07 -2.35
C LEU A 173 -8.43 21.88 -1.96
N ASP A 174 -8.32 23.20 -1.82
CA ASP A 174 -9.46 24.07 -1.52
C ASP A 174 -10.54 23.99 -2.59
N ARG A 175 -10.15 23.96 -3.88
CA ARG A 175 -11.11 23.85 -4.97
C ARG A 175 -11.79 22.48 -4.96
N VAL A 176 -11.03 21.40 -4.74
CA VAL A 176 -11.58 20.03 -4.66
C VAL A 176 -12.55 19.91 -3.49
N ALA A 177 -12.19 20.42 -2.32
CA ALA A 177 -13.07 20.42 -1.15
C ALA A 177 -14.34 21.26 -1.40
N GLY A 178 -14.21 22.46 -1.99
CA GLY A 178 -15.34 23.30 -2.35
C GLY A 178 -16.29 22.64 -3.37
N ALA A 179 -15.73 21.89 -4.34
CA ALA A 179 -16.50 21.17 -5.35
C ALA A 179 -17.18 19.90 -4.81
N SER A 180 -16.73 19.37 -3.67
CA SER A 180 -17.26 18.11 -3.09
C SER A 180 -18.69 18.22 -2.54
N GLY A 181 -19.24 19.42 -2.39
CA GLY A 181 -20.57 19.62 -1.81
C GLY A 181 -20.66 19.34 -0.30
N GLY A 182 -19.52 19.26 0.40
CA GLY A 182 -19.44 19.05 1.85
C GLY A 182 -18.91 17.68 2.27
N ASP A 183 -18.74 16.76 1.32
CA ASP A 183 -18.18 15.42 1.59
C ASP A 183 -16.71 15.49 2.03
N TYR A 184 -15.99 16.55 1.63
CA TYR A 184 -14.58 16.77 1.95
C TYR A 184 -14.37 17.95 2.89
N LYS A 185 -13.63 17.70 3.98
CA LYS A 185 -13.12 18.72 4.90
C LYS A 185 -11.62 18.88 4.75
N VAL A 186 -11.13 20.08 5.02
CA VAL A 186 -9.69 20.39 5.02
C VAL A 186 -9.28 20.84 6.42
N VAL A 187 -8.30 20.17 6.99
CA VAL A 187 -7.65 20.57 8.24
C VAL A 187 -6.21 20.94 7.91
N ARG A 188 -5.83 22.20 8.13
CA ARG A 188 -4.47 22.68 7.85
C ARG A 188 -3.60 22.50 9.08
N MET A 189 -2.41 21.95 8.90
CA MET A 189 -1.43 21.84 9.98
C MET A 189 -0.73 23.19 10.19
N GLU A 190 -0.90 23.78 11.37
CA GLU A 190 -0.14 24.97 11.79
C GLU A 190 1.35 24.64 11.93
N GLU A 191 1.64 23.50 12.57
CA GLU A 191 2.99 22.95 12.70
C GLU A 191 3.05 21.59 12.00
N LYS A 192 4.04 21.38 11.13
CA LYS A 192 4.18 20.14 10.35
C LYS A 192 4.64 18.99 11.23
N GLY A 193 4.12 17.80 10.94
CA GLY A 193 4.46 16.59 11.66
C GLY A 193 3.29 15.61 11.68
N TYR A 194 3.58 14.32 11.58
CA TYR A 194 2.55 13.31 11.53
C TYR A 194 1.76 13.21 12.84
N GLY A 195 2.41 13.42 14.00
CA GLY A 195 1.72 13.49 15.29
C GLY A 195 0.62 14.57 15.33
N ASN A 196 0.93 15.76 14.81
CA ASN A 196 -0.03 16.88 14.76
C ASN A 196 -1.24 16.57 13.88
N VAL A 197 -1.06 15.75 12.83
CA VAL A 197 -2.18 15.28 12.00
C VAL A 197 -3.17 14.45 12.82
N TYR A 198 -2.67 13.56 13.69
CA TYR A 198 -3.52 12.76 14.58
C TYR A 198 -4.31 13.66 15.53
N GLU A 199 -3.62 14.57 16.23
CA GLU A 199 -4.26 15.47 17.19
C GLU A 199 -5.30 16.35 16.52
N ALA A 200 -5.02 16.89 15.32
CA ALA A 200 -5.90 17.82 14.65
C ALA A 200 -7.12 17.15 13.99
N SER A 201 -6.99 15.89 13.55
CA SER A 201 -7.98 15.26 12.64
C SER A 201 -8.82 14.16 13.29
N PHE A 202 -8.34 13.50 14.34
CA PHE A 202 -9.05 12.40 15.00
C PHE A 202 -9.78 12.95 16.23
N LYS A 203 -11.09 13.18 16.11
CA LYS A 203 -11.88 13.91 17.13
C LYS A 203 -13.07 13.15 17.70
N GLU A 204 -13.49 12.08 17.04
CA GLU A 204 -14.71 11.35 17.36
C GLU A 204 -14.42 9.94 17.86
N ARG A 205 -14.89 9.60 19.07
CA ARG A 205 -14.67 8.29 19.71
C ARG A 205 -15.44 7.15 19.02
N ASN A 206 -16.72 7.36 18.72
CA ASN A 206 -17.59 6.35 18.12
C ASN A 206 -17.50 6.40 16.58
N THR A 207 -16.29 6.21 16.05
CA THR A 207 -15.99 6.30 14.62
C THR A 207 -14.88 5.33 14.27
N ILE A 208 -14.93 4.74 13.08
CA ILE A 208 -13.79 4.04 12.50
C ILE A 208 -13.09 5.01 11.55
N TYR A 209 -11.80 5.23 11.76
CA TYR A 209 -10.98 6.03 10.86
C TYR A 209 -10.22 5.11 9.91
N VAL A 210 -10.25 5.46 8.63
CA VAL A 210 -9.37 4.88 7.60
C VAL A 210 -8.31 5.92 7.28
N LYS A 211 -7.10 5.74 7.80
CA LYS A 211 -5.96 6.59 7.49
C LYS A 211 -5.38 6.17 6.14
N ILE A 212 -5.13 7.13 5.25
CA ILE A 212 -4.67 6.91 3.88
C ILE A 212 -3.58 7.93 3.55
N ASP A 213 -2.43 7.50 3.06
CA ASP A 213 -1.41 8.42 2.50
C ASP A 213 -1.85 9.00 1.16
N ASP A 214 -1.41 10.23 0.89
CA ASP A 214 -1.73 10.94 -0.35
C ASP A 214 -1.20 10.29 -1.64
N ASP A 215 -0.29 9.32 -1.50
CA ASP A 215 0.31 8.56 -2.59
C ASP A 215 -0.12 7.09 -2.63
N VAL A 216 -1.26 6.79 -2.00
CA VAL A 216 -2.08 5.66 -2.40
C VAL A 216 -2.69 5.94 -3.78
N VAL A 217 -2.29 5.14 -4.78
CA VAL A 217 -2.61 5.35 -6.20
C VAL A 217 -3.58 4.32 -6.78
N PHE A 218 -3.97 3.33 -5.98
CA PHE A 218 -5.02 2.37 -6.29
C PHE A 218 -5.69 1.89 -5.00
N ILE A 219 -7.02 1.79 -5.00
CA ILE A 219 -7.80 1.17 -3.94
C ILE A 219 -8.78 0.19 -4.60
N ASP A 220 -8.72 -1.08 -4.23
CA ASP A 220 -9.73 -2.06 -4.66
C ASP A 220 -11.12 -1.62 -4.14
N PRO A 221 -12.21 -1.75 -4.93
CA PRO A 221 -13.54 -1.31 -4.50
C PRO A 221 -14.01 -1.92 -3.16
N GLN A 222 -13.49 -3.08 -2.77
CA GLN A 222 -13.83 -3.73 -1.51
C GLN A 222 -12.80 -3.51 -0.40
N ALA A 223 -11.72 -2.76 -0.65
CA ALA A 223 -10.63 -2.60 0.31
C ALA A 223 -11.10 -1.97 1.63
N ILE A 224 -11.85 -0.86 1.57
CA ILE A 224 -12.40 -0.20 2.77
C ILE A 224 -13.43 -1.10 3.47
N PRO A 225 -14.48 -1.61 2.81
CA PRO A 225 -15.42 -2.54 3.42
C PRO A 225 -14.75 -3.70 4.14
N LYS A 226 -13.80 -4.39 3.49
CA LYS A 226 -13.11 -5.54 4.06
C LYS A 226 -12.26 -5.16 5.27
N ALA A 227 -11.45 -4.09 5.18
CA ALA A 227 -10.61 -3.67 6.30
C ALA A 227 -11.46 -3.27 7.52
N VAL A 228 -12.56 -2.54 7.30
CA VAL A 228 -13.49 -2.12 8.36
C VAL A 228 -14.24 -3.31 8.95
N THR A 229 -14.76 -4.22 8.13
CA THR A 229 -15.40 -5.46 8.60
C THR A 229 -14.44 -6.32 9.41
N THR A 230 -13.18 -6.45 8.96
CA THR A 230 -12.16 -7.20 9.69
C THR A 230 -11.83 -6.54 11.02
N LEU A 231 -11.82 -5.21 11.12
CA LEU A 231 -11.64 -4.52 12.40
C LEU A 231 -12.79 -4.83 13.37
N ILE A 232 -14.03 -4.71 12.91
CA ILE A 232 -15.24 -4.99 13.72
C ILE A 232 -15.27 -6.45 14.20
N ASN A 233 -14.94 -7.39 13.32
CA ASN A 233 -14.95 -8.82 13.64
C ASN A 233 -13.78 -9.27 14.51
N ASN A 234 -12.78 -8.40 14.71
CA ASN A 234 -11.60 -8.67 15.54
C ASN A 234 -11.44 -7.57 16.60
N PRO A 235 -12.33 -7.49 17.61
CA PRO A 235 -12.33 -6.39 18.59
C PRO A 235 -11.06 -6.29 19.43
N ASN A 236 -10.25 -7.36 19.48
CA ASN A 236 -8.96 -7.34 20.17
C ASN A 236 -7.84 -6.73 19.31
N ALA A 237 -8.00 -6.62 17.98
CA ALA A 237 -7.00 -6.01 17.11
C ALA A 237 -6.87 -4.52 17.45
N LEU A 238 -5.63 -4.01 17.45
CA LEU A 238 -5.37 -2.58 17.59
C LEU A 238 -5.74 -1.83 16.31
N MET A 239 -5.37 -2.42 15.17
CA MET A 239 -5.67 -1.88 13.85
C MET A 239 -5.59 -2.94 12.77
N ILE A 240 -6.23 -2.66 11.63
CA ILE A 240 -6.16 -3.46 10.41
C ILE A 240 -5.45 -2.67 9.33
N SER A 241 -4.42 -3.24 8.73
CA SER A 241 -3.80 -2.69 7.52
C SER A 241 -4.35 -3.38 6.27
N ALA A 242 -4.38 -2.66 5.16
CA ALA A 242 -4.62 -3.27 3.86
C ALA A 242 -3.43 -4.15 3.42
N ASN A 243 -3.67 -5.02 2.44
CA ASN A 243 -2.64 -5.69 1.67
C ASN A 243 -2.07 -4.70 0.63
N VAL A 244 -1.04 -3.97 1.06
CA VAL A 244 -0.43 -2.88 0.28
C VAL A 244 0.65 -3.40 -0.67
N VAL A 245 0.44 -3.21 -1.97
CA VAL A 245 1.43 -3.39 -3.04
C VAL A 245 2.53 -2.34 -2.91
N ASN A 246 3.77 -2.75 -3.15
CA ASN A 246 4.98 -1.97 -2.83
C ASN A 246 5.04 -1.66 -1.32
N SER A 247 4.81 -2.67 -0.47
CA SER A 247 5.07 -2.57 0.98
C SER A 247 6.40 -3.23 1.36
N PRO A 248 7.19 -2.67 2.29
CA PRO A 248 8.41 -3.29 2.79
C PRO A 248 8.15 -4.66 3.40
N ALA A 249 7.15 -4.76 4.29
CA ALA A 249 6.88 -5.98 5.03
C ALA A 249 6.10 -7.01 4.20
N LEU A 250 5.19 -6.56 3.33
CA LEU A 250 4.37 -7.47 2.51
C LEU A 250 5.05 -7.85 1.19
N GLY A 251 6.02 -7.05 0.74
CA GLY A 251 6.75 -7.26 -0.51
C GLY A 251 7.44 -8.61 -0.58
N TRP A 252 7.94 -9.13 0.54
CA TRP A 252 8.48 -10.49 0.60
C TRP A 252 7.44 -11.56 0.26
N TRP A 253 6.20 -11.41 0.74
CA TRP A 253 5.11 -12.34 0.43
C TRP A 253 4.66 -12.21 -1.02
N HIS A 254 4.56 -10.98 -1.54
CA HIS A 254 4.27 -10.73 -2.95
C HIS A 254 5.34 -11.33 -3.86
N TYR A 255 6.62 -11.22 -3.50
CA TYR A 255 7.72 -11.83 -4.24
C TYR A 255 7.63 -13.37 -4.28
N HIS A 256 7.20 -14.00 -3.17
CA HIS A 256 7.08 -15.46 -3.05
C HIS A 256 5.70 -16.02 -3.42
N SER A 257 4.87 -15.22 -4.11
CA SER A 257 3.58 -15.66 -4.66
C SER A 257 3.54 -15.43 -6.17
N ASP A 258 2.47 -15.88 -6.82
CA ASP A 258 2.33 -15.83 -8.29
C ASP A 258 2.16 -14.41 -8.87
N VAL A 259 2.30 -13.38 -8.04
CA VAL A 259 2.18 -11.96 -8.43
C VAL A 259 3.51 -11.32 -8.83
N ALA A 260 4.63 -11.93 -8.48
CA ALA A 260 5.93 -11.46 -8.95
C ALA A 260 6.06 -11.75 -10.44
N ARG A 261 6.44 -10.73 -11.22
CA ARG A 261 6.71 -10.85 -12.66
C ARG A 261 8.06 -10.26 -13.02
N PRO A 262 8.80 -10.87 -13.96
CA PRO A 262 10.09 -10.35 -14.39
C PRO A 262 9.88 -9.13 -15.31
N TYR A 263 10.23 -7.97 -14.78
CA TYR A 263 10.30 -6.71 -15.53
C TYR A 263 11.71 -6.13 -15.39
N LYS A 264 12.23 -5.53 -16.47
CA LYS A 264 13.53 -4.84 -16.50
C LYS A 264 13.37 -3.45 -17.12
N PRO A 265 14.20 -2.46 -16.75
CA PRO A 265 14.09 -1.12 -17.29
C PRO A 265 14.39 -1.07 -18.80
N GLU A 266 13.67 -0.21 -19.52
CA GLU A 266 13.93 0.14 -20.92
C GLU A 266 15.18 1.03 -20.97
N LEU A 267 16.33 0.44 -21.33
CA LEU A 267 17.64 1.12 -21.31
C LEU A 267 17.79 2.21 -22.38
N GLU A 268 17.03 2.11 -23.47
CA GLU A 268 16.95 3.09 -24.56
C GLU A 268 15.51 3.63 -24.67
N PRO A 269 15.08 4.58 -23.83
CA PRO A 269 13.67 4.95 -23.72
C PRO A 269 13.15 5.67 -24.97
N ASN A 270 12.07 5.15 -25.54
CA ASN A 270 11.29 5.90 -26.53
C ASN A 270 10.34 6.87 -25.83
N LYS A 271 10.70 8.16 -25.79
CA LYS A 271 9.90 9.23 -25.17
C LYS A 271 8.46 9.30 -25.66
N THR A 272 8.18 8.94 -26.91
CA THR A 272 6.82 8.97 -27.48
C THR A 272 5.96 7.78 -27.06
N ALA A 273 6.57 6.71 -26.54
CA ALA A 273 5.90 5.50 -26.09
C ALA A 273 5.63 5.48 -24.57
N LEU A 274 6.07 6.52 -23.84
CA LEU A 274 5.81 6.67 -22.41
C LEU A 274 4.31 6.93 -22.15
N ALA A 275 3.80 6.41 -21.04
CA ALA A 275 2.52 6.87 -20.54
C ALA A 275 2.60 8.36 -20.20
N THR A 276 1.55 9.07 -20.56
CA THR A 276 1.34 10.49 -20.24
C THR A 276 -0.10 10.65 -19.85
N ARG A 277 -0.40 11.62 -18.98
CA ARG A 277 -1.77 11.83 -18.50
C ARG A 277 -2.75 12.02 -19.65
N GLY A 278 -3.78 11.17 -19.68
CA GLY A 278 -4.89 11.23 -20.63
C GLY A 278 -4.62 10.54 -21.97
N ASN A 279 -3.48 9.87 -22.15
CA ASN A 279 -3.25 9.08 -23.37
C ASN A 279 -3.76 7.63 -23.28
N GLY A 280 -4.34 7.23 -22.14
CA GLY A 280 -4.92 5.90 -21.93
C GLY A 280 -3.89 4.76 -21.81
N ALA A 281 -2.59 5.07 -21.82
CA ALA A 281 -1.55 4.06 -21.70
C ALA A 281 -1.38 3.64 -20.24
N TRP A 282 -1.94 2.51 -19.86
CA TRP A 282 -1.73 1.87 -18.55
C TRP A 282 -1.56 0.35 -18.63
N ARG A 283 -2.13 -0.28 -19.66
CA ARG A 283 -2.13 -1.73 -19.89
C ARG A 283 -0.71 -2.28 -20.04
N ALA A 284 -0.43 -3.38 -19.34
CA ALA A 284 0.84 -4.09 -19.43
C ALA A 284 0.94 -4.89 -20.74
N SER A 285 -0.17 -5.39 -21.27
CA SER A 285 -0.24 -6.12 -22.54
C SER A 285 0.26 -5.33 -23.75
N GLN A 286 0.20 -3.99 -23.67
CA GLN A 286 0.64 -3.07 -24.72
C GLN A 286 2.15 -2.79 -24.68
N LEU A 287 2.86 -3.26 -23.64
CA LEU A 287 4.30 -3.09 -23.54
C LEU A 287 5.04 -4.05 -24.49
N PRO A 288 6.11 -3.58 -25.17
CA PRO A 288 6.99 -4.48 -25.91
C PRO A 288 7.71 -5.44 -24.97
N THR A 289 8.19 -6.58 -25.49
CA THR A 289 9.11 -7.44 -24.72
C THR A 289 10.39 -6.66 -24.45
N TRP A 290 10.96 -6.83 -23.27
CA TRP A 290 12.31 -6.36 -23.00
C TRP A 290 13.31 -6.98 -23.99
N SER A 291 14.17 -6.16 -24.57
CA SER A 291 15.10 -6.56 -25.65
C SER A 291 16.57 -6.36 -25.29
N GLY A 292 16.89 -6.15 -24.01
CA GLY A 292 18.25 -5.99 -23.52
C GLY A 292 18.98 -7.33 -23.34
N ASP A 293 20.20 -7.25 -22.82
CA ASP A 293 21.02 -8.43 -22.53
C ASP A 293 20.55 -9.12 -21.24
N HIS A 294 19.93 -10.30 -21.37
CA HIS A 294 19.35 -11.07 -20.25
C HIS A 294 20.33 -11.38 -19.11
N ASP A 295 21.64 -11.34 -19.37
CA ASP A 295 22.69 -11.55 -18.36
C ASP A 295 22.90 -10.33 -17.43
N LEU A 296 22.31 -9.17 -17.74
CA LEU A 296 22.35 -7.99 -16.88
C LEU A 296 21.60 -8.22 -15.56
N ASP A 297 22.30 -7.96 -14.46
CA ASP A 297 21.89 -8.19 -13.08
C ASP A 297 21.40 -6.90 -12.40
N PHE A 298 20.08 -6.70 -12.37
CA PHE A 298 19.44 -5.53 -11.78
C PHE A 298 19.23 -5.64 -10.25
N THR A 299 19.87 -6.62 -9.60
CA THR A 299 19.95 -6.69 -8.13
C THR A 299 21.08 -5.83 -7.55
N ARG A 300 22.00 -5.35 -8.39
CA ARG A 300 23.15 -4.50 -8.03
C ARG A 300 22.82 -3.03 -8.24
N PHE A 301 22.09 -2.46 -7.28
CA PHE A 301 21.57 -1.10 -7.36
C PHE A 301 22.65 -0.03 -7.46
N GLU A 302 23.85 -0.28 -6.92
CA GLU A 302 25.00 0.61 -7.02
C GLU A 302 25.48 0.86 -8.45
N ASN A 303 25.20 -0.07 -9.37
CA ASN A 303 25.58 0.03 -10.79
C ASN A 303 24.40 0.46 -11.67
N PHE A 304 23.25 0.83 -11.09
CA PHE A 304 22.05 1.06 -11.89
C PHE A 304 22.20 2.21 -12.90
N THR A 305 22.98 3.23 -12.56
CA THR A 305 23.32 4.34 -13.45
C THR A 305 24.16 3.92 -14.65
N ASP A 306 25.01 2.90 -14.49
CA ASP A 306 25.88 2.39 -15.56
C ASP A 306 25.05 1.80 -16.70
N TYR A 307 23.91 1.16 -16.40
CA TYR A 307 22.99 0.62 -17.41
C TYR A 307 22.39 1.68 -18.33
N PHE A 308 22.36 2.94 -17.89
CA PHE A 308 21.90 4.09 -18.66
C PHE A 308 23.05 4.95 -19.21
N ASN A 309 24.31 4.56 -18.98
CA ASN A 309 25.51 5.33 -19.32
C ASN A 309 25.47 6.76 -18.75
N VAL A 310 25.07 6.90 -17.48
CA VAL A 310 25.05 8.19 -16.77
C VAL A 310 25.84 8.09 -15.46
N ASP A 311 26.36 9.23 -14.98
CA ASP A 311 27.18 9.26 -13.76
C ASP A 311 26.32 9.34 -12.49
N LYS A 312 25.09 9.86 -12.60
CA LYS A 312 24.26 10.18 -11.43
C LYS A 312 22.81 9.71 -11.59
N PRO A 313 22.14 9.29 -10.51
CA PRO A 313 20.73 8.89 -10.56
C PRO A 313 19.78 9.97 -11.10
N GLU A 314 20.05 11.25 -10.84
CA GLU A 314 19.25 12.35 -11.38
C GLU A 314 19.32 12.47 -12.91
N ASP A 315 20.35 11.92 -13.54
CA ASP A 315 20.55 11.97 -14.98
C ASP A 315 19.88 10.79 -15.71
N ILE A 316 19.37 9.81 -14.96
CA ILE A 316 18.57 8.71 -15.52
C ILE A 316 17.36 9.30 -16.27
N PRO A 317 17.18 8.96 -17.56
CA PRO A 317 16.08 9.46 -18.36
C PRO A 317 14.74 8.89 -17.87
N LYS A 318 13.63 9.58 -18.16
CA LYS A 318 12.30 9.02 -17.91
C LYS A 318 12.11 7.78 -18.79
N HIS A 319 11.77 6.64 -18.20
CA HIS A 319 11.73 5.34 -18.88
C HIS A 319 10.57 4.44 -18.40
N ARG A 320 10.39 3.30 -19.08
CA ARG A 320 9.43 2.26 -18.71
C ARG A 320 10.14 1.04 -18.16
N TRP A 321 9.38 0.15 -17.55
CA TRP A 321 9.83 -1.20 -17.26
C TRP A 321 9.08 -2.16 -18.17
N LEU A 322 9.82 -3.04 -18.84
CA LEU A 322 9.29 -3.90 -19.88
C LEU A 322 9.22 -5.35 -19.36
N PRO A 323 8.13 -6.08 -19.68
CA PRO A 323 8.04 -7.49 -19.33
C PRO A 323 9.11 -8.26 -20.10
N THR A 324 9.87 -9.11 -19.42
CA THR A 324 10.88 -9.92 -20.12
C THR A 324 10.27 -11.11 -20.84
N ARG A 325 9.07 -11.56 -20.40
CA ARG A 325 8.38 -12.77 -20.89
C ARG A 325 9.25 -14.03 -20.79
N ASN A 326 10.23 -14.01 -19.90
CA ASN A 326 11.08 -15.13 -19.57
C ASN A 326 11.20 -15.22 -18.05
N GLU A 327 10.63 -16.27 -17.46
CA GLU A 327 10.57 -16.47 -16.01
C GLU A 327 11.95 -16.58 -15.36
N THR A 328 12.98 -17.03 -16.10
CA THR A 328 14.33 -17.12 -15.54
C THR A 328 14.94 -15.76 -15.22
N ASP A 329 14.48 -14.70 -15.87
CA ASP A 329 14.95 -13.32 -15.58
C ASP A 329 14.49 -12.82 -14.22
N MET A 330 13.60 -13.55 -13.54
CA MET A 330 13.22 -13.23 -12.16
C MET A 330 14.46 -13.06 -11.30
N TYR A 331 15.43 -13.98 -11.39
CA TYR A 331 16.64 -14.01 -10.58
C TYR A 331 17.63 -12.85 -10.85
N THR A 332 17.48 -12.15 -11.96
CA THR A 332 18.33 -11.00 -12.35
C THR A 332 17.54 -9.70 -12.43
N SER A 333 16.27 -9.72 -12.05
CA SER A 333 15.42 -8.53 -11.94
C SER A 333 15.50 -7.93 -10.53
N SER A 334 15.18 -6.65 -10.38
CA SER A 334 15.36 -5.93 -9.12
C SER A 334 14.62 -6.56 -7.94
N ILE A 335 13.42 -7.10 -8.16
CA ILE A 335 12.63 -7.77 -7.11
C ILE A 335 13.31 -9.01 -6.52
N ALA A 336 14.31 -9.61 -7.18
CA ALA A 336 15.05 -10.73 -6.59
C ALA A 336 15.90 -10.33 -5.38
N ALA A 337 16.19 -9.04 -5.20
CA ALA A 337 16.89 -8.54 -4.01
C ALA A 337 15.98 -8.46 -2.75
N THR A 338 14.71 -8.80 -2.88
CA THR A 338 13.74 -8.81 -1.78
C THR A 338 14.14 -9.77 -0.66
N ASN A 339 14.03 -9.31 0.58
CA ASN A 339 14.26 -10.11 1.78
C ASN A 339 13.10 -9.98 2.79
N ALA A 340 13.07 -10.88 3.78
CA ALA A 340 11.97 -10.98 4.74
C ALA A 340 11.93 -9.78 5.70
N GLU A 341 13.05 -9.07 5.86
CA GLU A 341 13.18 -7.87 6.66
C GLU A 341 12.57 -6.63 5.97
N GLY A 342 12.33 -6.70 4.65
CA GLY A 342 11.73 -5.62 3.87
C GLY A 342 12.64 -4.42 3.57
N GLY A 343 13.91 -4.46 4.01
CA GLY A 343 14.85 -3.34 3.89
C GLY A 343 15.07 -2.85 2.45
N PRO A 344 15.39 -3.75 1.49
CA PRO A 344 15.51 -3.39 0.09
C PRO A 344 14.22 -2.83 -0.49
N HIS A 345 13.05 -3.41 -0.16
CA HIS A 345 11.77 -2.86 -0.62
C HIS A 345 11.54 -1.42 -0.15
N LEU A 346 11.93 -1.08 1.09
CA LEU A 346 11.79 0.29 1.59
C LEU A 346 12.72 1.28 0.88
N THR A 347 13.91 0.84 0.46
CA THR A 347 15.01 1.72 0.05
C THR A 347 15.24 1.80 -1.45
N GLN A 348 14.98 0.71 -2.18
CA GLN A 348 15.29 0.58 -3.61
C GLN A 348 14.03 0.87 -4.43
N TRP A 349 14.06 1.96 -5.19
CA TRP A 349 12.92 2.38 -6.02
C TRP A 349 12.73 1.46 -7.22
N GLU A 350 13.79 0.77 -7.65
CA GLU A 350 13.81 -0.23 -8.70
C GLU A 350 12.89 -1.40 -8.37
N ILE A 351 12.90 -1.87 -7.12
CA ILE A 351 11.98 -2.90 -6.62
C ILE A 351 10.54 -2.39 -6.67
N GLY A 352 10.31 -1.15 -6.22
CA GLY A 352 9.00 -0.50 -6.31
C GLY A 352 8.50 -0.43 -7.76
N ALA A 353 9.36 -0.05 -8.70
CA ALA A 353 9.01 0.05 -10.11
C ALA A 353 8.55 -1.30 -10.67
N GLN A 354 9.32 -2.37 -10.42
CA GLN A 354 8.94 -3.72 -10.83
C GLN A 354 7.61 -4.18 -10.20
N ASN A 355 7.37 -3.91 -8.91
CA ASN A 355 6.10 -4.24 -8.25
C ASN A 355 4.90 -3.58 -8.92
N HIS A 356 4.99 -2.30 -9.25
CA HIS A 356 3.89 -1.59 -9.91
C HIS A 356 3.61 -2.09 -11.32
N TYR A 357 4.65 -2.44 -12.08
CA TYR A 357 4.46 -3.00 -13.42
C TYR A 357 3.85 -4.40 -13.39
N ALA A 358 4.30 -5.27 -12.48
CA ALA A 358 3.65 -6.55 -12.23
C ALA A 358 2.18 -6.35 -11.79
N PHE A 359 1.92 -5.36 -10.95
CA PHE A 359 0.56 -5.02 -10.54
C PHE A 359 -0.34 -4.61 -11.70
N PHE A 360 0.14 -3.79 -12.65
CA PHE A 360 -0.65 -3.44 -13.84
C PHE A 360 -1.02 -4.66 -14.69
N GLU A 361 -0.15 -5.67 -14.78
CA GLU A 361 -0.43 -6.93 -15.47
C GLU A 361 -1.58 -7.69 -14.80
N HIS A 362 -1.52 -7.87 -13.48
CA HIS A 362 -2.59 -8.56 -12.75
C HIS A 362 -3.88 -7.75 -12.69
N LEU A 363 -3.78 -6.43 -12.64
CA LEU A 363 -4.93 -5.53 -12.69
C LEU A 363 -5.64 -5.64 -14.05
N GLU A 364 -4.89 -5.61 -15.15
CA GLU A 364 -5.43 -5.76 -16.50
C GLU A 364 -6.13 -7.11 -16.70
N ASN A 365 -5.54 -8.18 -16.16
CA ASN A 365 -6.05 -9.54 -16.32
C ASN A 365 -7.13 -9.93 -15.31
N ASN A 366 -7.56 -9.01 -14.43
CA ASN A 366 -8.50 -9.30 -13.34
C ASN A 366 -8.02 -10.42 -12.40
N GLU A 367 -6.72 -10.44 -12.10
CA GLU A 367 -6.05 -11.47 -11.31
C GLU A 367 -5.61 -10.98 -9.93
N LEU A 368 -6.19 -9.90 -9.41
CA LEU A 368 -5.81 -9.33 -8.12
C LEU A 368 -5.95 -10.33 -6.96
N GLY A 369 -6.80 -11.35 -7.10
CA GLY A 369 -6.90 -12.45 -6.13
C GLY A 369 -5.59 -13.21 -5.87
N LYS A 370 -4.61 -13.13 -6.79
CA LYS A 370 -3.27 -13.70 -6.58
C LYS A 370 -2.47 -12.99 -5.48
N TYR A 371 -2.80 -11.74 -5.15
CA TYR A 371 -2.15 -11.00 -4.06
C TYR A 371 -2.60 -11.46 -2.67
N PHE A 372 -3.68 -12.24 -2.57
CA PHE A 372 -4.20 -12.67 -1.28
C PHE A 372 -3.14 -13.49 -0.53
N LEU A 373 -2.67 -12.96 0.59
CA LEU A 373 -1.73 -13.56 1.54
C LEU A 373 -2.29 -14.78 2.29
N SER A 374 -3.54 -15.16 2.02
CA SER A 374 -4.16 -16.30 2.72
C SER A 374 -3.83 -17.60 2.02
N LYS A 375 -3.47 -18.59 2.82
CA LYS A 375 -3.21 -19.96 2.40
C LYS A 375 -3.96 -20.89 3.33
N ASP A 376 -5.29 -20.93 3.26
CA ASP A 376 -6.02 -22.01 3.92
C ASP A 376 -7.16 -22.59 3.08
N TYR A 377 -7.09 -23.91 2.99
CA TYR A 377 -8.20 -24.83 3.13
C TYR A 377 -9.10 -24.38 4.30
N GLY A 378 -9.95 -23.36 4.08
CA GLY A 378 -11.13 -23.09 4.89
C GLY A 378 -11.15 -21.84 5.78
N LYS A 379 -11.14 -20.63 5.16
CA LYS A 379 -11.91 -19.42 5.60
C LYS A 379 -11.18 -18.24 6.28
N GLY A 380 -9.85 -18.14 6.30
CA GLY A 380 -9.17 -16.94 6.84
C GLY A 380 -8.78 -15.92 5.77
N THR A 381 -8.99 -14.62 6.00
CA THR A 381 -8.45 -13.51 5.18
C THR A 381 -7.41 -12.68 5.94
N ILE A 382 -6.95 -13.15 7.10
CA ILE A 382 -6.17 -12.34 8.03
C ILE A 382 -4.72 -12.81 8.06
N TRP A 383 -3.80 -11.85 7.93
CA TRP A 383 -2.38 -12.04 8.18
C TRP A 383 -1.97 -11.33 9.49
N HIS A 384 -1.30 -12.05 10.38
CA HIS A 384 -0.97 -11.54 11.71
C HIS A 384 0.47 -11.00 11.75
N MET A 385 0.65 -9.69 11.97
CA MET A 385 1.98 -9.06 11.93
C MET A 385 2.88 -9.42 13.10
N ARG A 386 2.34 -9.91 14.23
CA ARG A 386 3.12 -10.41 15.38
C ARG A 386 4.18 -9.42 15.90
N GLY A 387 3.93 -8.11 15.79
CA GLY A 387 4.83 -7.05 16.25
C GLY A 387 6.04 -6.81 15.34
N TYR A 388 5.99 -7.26 14.08
CA TYR A 388 6.87 -6.79 13.02
C TYR A 388 6.37 -5.44 12.49
N ARG A 389 7.32 -4.55 12.16
CA ARG A 389 7.02 -3.22 11.62
C ARG A 389 6.27 -3.38 10.30
N LEU A 390 5.19 -2.62 10.13
CA LEU A 390 4.41 -2.53 8.91
C LEU A 390 4.38 -1.07 8.47
N SER A 391 4.26 -0.82 7.17
CA SER A 391 4.02 0.54 6.69
C SER A 391 2.55 0.91 6.89
N ILE A 392 2.26 2.11 7.39
CA ILE A 392 0.89 2.52 7.78
C ILE A 392 0.16 3.27 6.65
N ASN A 393 0.50 2.99 5.39
CA ASN A 393 0.01 3.76 4.25
C ASN A 393 -1.52 3.72 4.10
N PHE A 394 -2.13 2.62 4.54
CA PHE A 394 -3.57 2.42 4.53
C PHE A 394 -4.00 1.54 5.71
N ILE A 395 -4.60 2.14 6.75
CA ILE A 395 -4.99 1.43 7.98
C ILE A 395 -6.38 1.84 8.48
N ALA A 396 -7.11 0.91 9.07
CA ALA A 396 -8.38 1.11 9.75
C ALA A 396 -8.21 0.99 11.27
N MET A 397 -8.74 1.96 12.02
CA MET A 397 -8.61 2.05 13.48
C MET A 397 -9.90 2.53 14.13
N HIS A 398 -10.16 2.12 15.37
CA HIS A 398 -11.20 2.75 16.17
C HIS A 398 -10.76 4.13 16.65
N GLY A 399 -11.65 5.12 16.57
CA GLY A 399 -11.43 6.47 17.07
C GLY A 399 -11.16 6.51 18.56
N SER A 400 -11.79 5.63 19.34
CA SER A 400 -11.48 5.46 20.76
C SER A 400 -10.03 5.10 21.00
N ASP A 401 -9.46 4.18 20.22
CA ASP A 401 -8.07 3.75 20.39
C ASP A 401 -7.09 4.89 20.08
N VAL A 402 -7.34 5.64 19.00
CA VAL A 402 -6.49 6.80 18.66
C VAL A 402 -6.56 7.86 19.76
N LEU A 403 -7.75 8.14 20.29
CA LEU A 403 -7.95 9.16 21.32
C LEU A 403 -7.43 8.74 22.70
N ASP A 404 -7.57 7.48 23.07
CA ASP A 404 -7.11 6.95 24.37
C ASP A 404 -5.59 6.81 24.44
N TYR A 405 -4.93 6.67 23.28
CA TYR A 405 -3.49 6.49 23.18
C TYR A 405 -2.79 7.60 22.39
N MET A 406 -3.42 8.77 22.27
CA MET A 406 -2.89 9.91 21.51
C MET A 406 -1.46 10.25 21.94
N ASP A 407 -1.22 10.39 23.25
CA ASP A 407 0.10 10.72 23.80
C ASP A 407 1.19 9.68 23.44
N ILE A 408 0.81 8.41 23.22
CA ILE A 408 1.75 7.36 22.80
C ILE A 408 2.03 7.48 21.29
N ILE A 409 0.98 7.72 20.50
CA ILE A 409 1.09 7.91 19.06
C ILE A 409 1.95 9.15 18.73
N THR A 410 1.78 10.24 19.47
CA THR A 410 2.42 11.54 19.17
C THR A 410 3.66 11.82 20.02
N GLY A 411 3.81 11.17 21.17
CA GLY A 411 4.85 11.49 22.16
C GLY A 411 6.23 10.89 21.90
N HIS A 412 6.47 10.17 20.79
CA HIS A 412 7.78 9.59 20.53
C HIS A 412 8.81 10.65 20.07
N PRO A 413 10.00 10.74 20.71
CA PRO A 413 10.99 11.78 20.42
C PRO A 413 11.47 11.86 18.96
N GLN A 414 11.34 10.76 18.20
CA GLN A 414 11.77 10.68 16.80
C GLN A 414 10.63 10.85 15.78
N GLY A 415 9.36 10.93 16.22
CA GLY A 415 8.21 11.10 15.31
C GLY A 415 7.94 9.94 14.35
N ASP A 416 8.38 8.71 14.67
CA ASP A 416 8.13 7.48 13.90
C ASP A 416 6.82 6.81 14.35
N ASP A 417 5.70 7.38 13.92
CA ASP A 417 4.34 6.89 14.15
C ASP A 417 4.12 5.46 13.62
N GLU A 418 4.75 5.10 12.51
CA GLU A 418 4.79 3.73 11.98
C GLU A 418 5.33 2.73 13.00
N HIS A 419 6.48 3.02 13.63
CA HIS A 419 7.04 2.14 14.66
C HIS A 419 6.13 2.09 15.90
N GLN A 420 5.60 3.24 16.32
CA GLN A 420 4.70 3.31 17.48
C GLN A 420 3.46 2.44 17.30
N LEU A 421 2.73 2.64 16.21
CA LEU A 421 1.46 1.96 15.94
C LEU A 421 1.65 0.46 15.63
N THR A 422 2.75 0.07 14.99
CA THR A 422 2.92 -1.31 14.50
C THR A 422 3.77 -2.21 15.40
N VAL A 423 4.61 -1.63 16.24
CA VAL A 423 5.59 -2.37 17.04
C VAL A 423 5.40 -2.14 18.53
N GLU A 424 5.42 -0.89 18.98
CA GLU A 424 5.40 -0.57 20.41
C GLU A 424 4.02 -0.73 21.04
N MET A 425 3.01 -0.03 20.51
CA MET A 425 1.64 -0.10 21.04
C MET A 425 1.08 -1.53 21.06
N PRO A 426 1.25 -2.37 20.01
CA PRO A 426 0.78 -3.75 20.04
C PRO A 426 1.39 -4.59 21.16
N ARG A 427 2.67 -4.34 21.50
CA ARG A 427 3.37 -5.02 22.60
C ARG A 427 2.89 -4.53 23.95
N LEU A 428 2.77 -3.21 24.11
CA LEU A 428 2.32 -2.58 25.35
C LEU A 428 0.88 -2.97 25.68
N LEU A 429 -0.02 -2.84 24.70
CA LEU A 429 -1.46 -3.07 24.86
C LEU A 429 -1.84 -4.55 24.73
N ARG A 430 -0.92 -5.40 24.25
CA ARG A 430 -1.16 -6.82 23.92
C ARG A 430 -2.31 -7.01 22.92
N ARG A 431 -2.44 -6.07 21.98
CA ARG A 431 -3.45 -6.05 20.92
C ARG A 431 -2.77 -6.13 19.57
N PRO A 432 -3.08 -7.11 18.72
CA PRO A 432 -2.32 -7.34 17.50
C PRO A 432 -2.62 -6.32 16.40
N VAL A 433 -1.65 -6.13 15.53
CA VAL A 433 -1.85 -5.55 14.19
C VAL A 433 -2.07 -6.69 13.21
N LEU A 434 -3.13 -6.55 12.43
CA LEU A 434 -3.53 -7.53 11.43
C LEU A 434 -3.52 -6.89 10.05
N VAL A 435 -3.33 -7.70 9.02
CA VAL A 435 -3.47 -7.31 7.62
C VAL A 435 -4.67 -8.04 7.05
N GLU A 436 -5.59 -7.29 6.45
CA GLU A 436 -6.70 -7.85 5.68
C GLU A 436 -6.20 -8.20 4.28
N SER A 437 -5.95 -9.48 4.06
CA SER A 437 -5.36 -10.09 2.86
C SER A 437 -6.08 -9.69 1.56
N GLN A 438 -7.40 -9.55 1.62
CA GLN A 438 -8.23 -9.25 0.46
C GLN A 438 -8.49 -7.75 0.26
N SER A 439 -8.00 -6.89 1.16
CA SER A 439 -8.09 -5.44 1.02
C SER A 439 -6.86 -4.95 0.24
N ILE A 440 -6.93 -4.96 -1.09
CA ILE A 440 -5.76 -4.63 -1.93
C ILE A 440 -5.69 -3.13 -2.19
N VAL A 441 -4.52 -2.56 -1.94
CA VAL A 441 -4.20 -1.14 -2.15
C VAL A 441 -2.82 -1.04 -2.77
N SER A 442 -2.54 -0.02 -3.59
CA SER A 442 -1.18 0.25 -4.08
C SER A 442 -0.68 1.60 -3.59
N HIS A 443 0.49 1.59 -2.98
CA HIS A 443 1.19 2.78 -2.50
C HIS A 443 2.38 3.09 -3.41
N PHE A 444 2.49 4.34 -3.87
CA PHE A 444 3.43 4.71 -4.91
C PHE A 444 4.88 4.66 -4.43
N SER A 445 5.28 5.40 -3.40
CA SER A 445 6.71 5.53 -3.08
C SER A 445 6.99 5.85 -1.63
N TYR A 446 8.01 5.21 -1.04
CA TYR A 446 8.56 5.68 0.24
C TYR A 446 9.54 6.82 0.07
N GLY A 447 9.78 7.59 1.13
CA GLY A 447 10.76 8.68 1.15
C GLY A 447 12.16 8.31 0.62
N PRO A 448 12.69 7.11 0.91
CA PRO A 448 13.93 6.62 0.30
C PRO A 448 13.83 6.26 -1.20
N GLN A 449 12.66 5.86 -1.71
CA GLN A 449 12.42 5.50 -3.12
C GLN A 449 12.31 6.74 -4.05
N ARG A 450 13.26 7.66 -3.96
CA ARG A 450 13.16 9.02 -4.51
C ARG A 450 13.02 9.07 -6.03
N TRP A 451 13.54 8.08 -6.75
CA TRP A 451 13.65 8.12 -8.21
C TRP A 451 12.51 7.43 -8.96
N LEU A 452 11.46 6.96 -8.26
CA LEU A 452 10.32 6.32 -8.91
C LEU A 452 9.60 7.25 -9.91
N HIS A 453 9.67 8.56 -9.70
CA HIS A 453 9.16 9.59 -10.63
C HIS A 453 9.90 9.63 -11.99
N LYS A 454 11.04 8.94 -12.12
CA LYS A 454 11.75 8.70 -13.39
C LYS A 454 11.08 7.62 -14.23
N THR A 455 10.04 6.98 -13.72
CA THR A 455 9.20 6.06 -14.51
C THR A 455 7.95 6.77 -15.03
N ASP A 456 7.17 6.11 -15.89
CA ASP A 456 5.83 6.55 -16.28
C ASP A 456 4.70 5.94 -15.40
N ILE A 457 5.03 5.30 -14.27
CA ILE A 457 4.08 4.56 -13.42
C ILE A 457 2.94 5.45 -12.91
N LEU A 458 3.25 6.66 -12.45
CA LEU A 458 2.21 7.58 -11.94
C LEU A 458 1.23 7.98 -13.03
N ASP A 459 1.70 8.16 -14.27
CA ASP A 459 0.85 8.46 -15.43
C ASP A 459 -0.02 7.25 -15.82
N ARG A 460 0.49 6.02 -15.65
CA ARG A 460 -0.29 4.78 -15.84
C ARG A 460 -1.42 4.64 -14.82
N TYR A 461 -1.14 4.88 -13.53
CA TYR A 461 -2.19 4.89 -12.51
C TYR A 461 -3.24 5.96 -12.79
N PHE A 462 -2.82 7.16 -13.21
CA PHE A 462 -3.75 8.22 -13.61
C PHE A 462 -4.63 7.76 -14.78
N ASN A 463 -4.06 7.17 -15.83
CA ASN A 463 -4.81 6.67 -16.98
C ASN A 463 -5.79 5.55 -16.57
N TYR A 464 -5.36 4.60 -15.74
CA TYR A 464 -6.26 3.56 -15.22
C TYR A 464 -7.43 4.16 -14.43
N ALA A 465 -7.15 5.08 -13.50
CA ALA A 465 -8.17 5.71 -12.69
C ALA A 465 -9.15 6.49 -13.57
N ASN A 466 -8.67 7.26 -14.54
CA ASN A 466 -9.51 7.99 -15.49
C ASN A 466 -10.40 7.07 -16.33
N ASP A 467 -9.87 5.93 -16.78
CA ASP A 467 -10.61 5.00 -17.65
C ASP A 467 -11.64 4.15 -16.90
N ASN A 468 -11.41 3.86 -15.60
CA ASN A 468 -12.16 2.82 -14.88
C ASN A 468 -12.78 3.27 -13.55
N VAL A 469 -12.30 4.37 -12.96
CA VAL A 469 -12.62 4.74 -11.56
C VAL A 469 -13.31 6.10 -11.48
N CYS A 470 -12.73 7.11 -12.10
CA CYS A 470 -13.26 8.45 -12.04
C CYS A 470 -14.69 8.46 -12.61
N PRO A 471 -15.66 9.07 -11.92
CA PRO A 471 -17.01 9.20 -12.46
C PRO A 471 -16.97 10.09 -13.72
N GLU A 472 -18.00 9.99 -14.58
CA GLU A 472 -18.14 10.78 -15.83
C GLU A 472 -18.10 12.31 -15.63
N GLN A 473 -17.95 12.78 -14.39
CA GLN A 473 -17.72 14.15 -13.97
C GLN A 473 -16.57 14.15 -12.94
N SER A 474 -15.32 14.15 -13.41
CA SER A 474 -14.16 14.45 -12.55
C SER A 474 -14.36 15.83 -11.91
N LEU A 475 -14.12 15.99 -10.61
CA LEU A 475 -14.38 17.28 -9.94
C LEU A 475 -13.42 18.35 -10.47
N ILE A 476 -12.12 18.06 -10.55
CA ILE A 476 -11.09 18.99 -11.04
C ILE A 476 -9.87 18.22 -11.57
N ASP A 477 -9.49 18.46 -12.83
CA ASP A 477 -8.21 17.97 -13.35
C ASP A 477 -7.04 18.77 -12.74
N PRO A 478 -6.07 18.10 -12.09
CA PRO A 478 -4.92 18.74 -11.44
C PRO A 478 -3.94 19.45 -12.40
N LEU A 479 -3.85 19.02 -13.66
CA LEU A 479 -2.94 19.63 -14.66
C LEU A 479 -3.67 20.57 -15.62
N ASN A 480 -5.01 20.53 -15.62
CA ASN A 480 -5.83 21.45 -16.38
C ASN A 480 -7.12 21.75 -15.61
N PRO A 481 -7.09 22.64 -14.61
CA PRO A 481 -8.24 22.92 -13.75
C PRO A 481 -9.48 23.44 -14.50
N ASP A 482 -9.33 23.87 -15.76
CA ASP A 482 -10.43 24.29 -16.63
C ASP A 482 -11.04 23.12 -17.44
N LYS A 483 -10.41 21.95 -17.43
CA LYS A 483 -10.87 20.77 -18.16
C LYS A 483 -11.68 19.87 -17.24
N THR A 484 -12.99 19.84 -17.50
CA THR A 484 -13.86 18.79 -17.00
C THR A 484 -13.80 17.62 -17.97
N TRP A 485 -13.46 16.42 -17.49
CA TRP A 485 -13.43 15.23 -18.33
C TRP A 485 -14.88 14.73 -18.56
N LYS A 486 -15.32 14.70 -19.83
CA LYS A 486 -16.55 14.05 -20.37
C LYS A 486 -16.22 13.61 -21.80
N LEU A 487 -16.74 12.54 -22.42
CA LEU A 487 -17.71 11.46 -22.15
C LEU A 487 -17.21 10.26 -23.00
N PRO A 488 -17.53 9.00 -22.70
CA PRO A 488 -17.31 7.92 -23.65
C PRO A 488 -18.03 8.24 -24.96
N SER A 489 -17.30 8.21 -26.07
CA SER A 489 -17.90 8.27 -27.40
C SER A 489 -18.88 7.10 -27.53
N ASN A 490 -20.18 7.39 -27.68
CA ASN A 490 -21.15 6.39 -28.13
C ASN A 490 -20.55 5.69 -29.37
N PRO A 491 -20.57 4.35 -29.45
CA PRO A 491 -20.28 3.69 -30.71
C PRO A 491 -21.31 4.21 -31.71
N THR A 492 -20.82 4.90 -32.72
CA THR A 492 -21.60 5.34 -33.86
C THR A 492 -22.47 4.18 -34.30
N LYS A 493 -23.79 4.37 -34.22
CA LYS A 493 -24.76 3.53 -34.92
C LYS A 493 -24.25 3.38 -36.34
N SER A 494 -23.79 2.19 -36.68
CA SER A 494 -23.58 1.81 -38.06
C SER A 494 -24.92 2.05 -38.75
N SER A 495 -24.91 2.96 -39.71
CA SER A 495 -26.02 3.11 -40.64
C SER A 495 -26.24 1.75 -41.28
N HIS A 496 -27.36 1.12 -40.96
CA HIS A 496 -27.89 0.00 -41.72
C HIS A 496 -27.93 0.39 -43.20
N SER A 497 -27.01 -0.15 -44.00
CA SER A 497 -27.19 -0.27 -45.43
C SER A 497 -28.18 -1.41 -45.65
N SER A 498 -29.37 -1.07 -46.14
CA SER A 498 -30.37 -2.03 -46.58
C SER A 498 -29.82 -2.89 -47.73
N PRO A 499 -30.22 -4.17 -47.83
CA PRO A 499 -29.73 -5.05 -48.89
C PRO A 499 -30.32 -4.65 -50.24
N SER A 500 -29.45 -4.59 -51.25
CA SER A 500 -29.81 -4.37 -52.65
C SER A 500 -30.76 -5.47 -53.14
N SER A 501 -31.96 -5.09 -53.54
CA SER A 501 -32.87 -5.97 -54.28
C SER A 501 -32.48 -5.97 -55.76
N THR A 502 -31.98 -7.10 -56.23
CA THR A 502 -31.75 -7.36 -57.65
C THR A 502 -33.09 -7.63 -58.32
N LYS A 503 -33.57 -6.71 -59.16
CA LYS A 503 -34.58 -7.01 -60.18
C LYS A 503 -33.88 -7.18 -61.51
N ALA A 504 -33.83 -8.43 -61.98
CA ALA A 504 -33.61 -8.74 -63.38
C ALA A 504 -34.81 -8.25 -64.20
N SER A 505 -34.54 -7.51 -65.26
CA SER A 505 -35.48 -7.22 -66.35
C SER A 505 -34.89 -7.76 -67.64
N LEU A 506 -35.69 -8.60 -68.29
CA LEU A 506 -35.48 -9.16 -69.62
C LEU A 506 -35.43 -8.05 -70.68
N SER A 507 -34.41 -8.11 -71.52
CA SER A 507 -34.48 -7.85 -72.98
C SER A 507 -33.18 -8.31 -73.62
#